data_AF-A0AAN9GFS9-F1
#
_entry.id   AF-A0AAN9GFS9-F1
#
_cell.length_a   1.000
_cell.length_b   1.000
_cell.length_c   1.000
_cell.angle_alpha   90.00
_cell.angle_beta   90.00
_cell.angle_gamma   90.00
#
_symmetry.space_group_name_H-M   'P 1'
#
loop_
_entity.id
_entity.type
_entity.pdbx_description
1 polymer ?
#
loop_
_entity_poly.entity_id
_entity_poly.type
_entity_poly.pdbx_seq_one_letter_code
_entity_poly.pdbx_strand_id
1 'polypeptide(L)'
;MSFPQKFADFFTAKIALIREKLDSAVVPPSPVADRMYCGPALQRFEPVTSEFVKKVCLGASPKTCELDPIPSSLLCDCIDDLLPYLTHVINDSLTSGSFPDEFKPAIVRPLIKKPSLDKNSLKNFRPVSNLSFLSKITEKIVLSQLLTHLEQNHLLNTHQSAYRKNHSTETALLKIVNDILLSFDENQVSILTLLDLSSAFDTIDHEILLHRLQHSFGVHDLALSWVRSYLTNRTQTVCVNGIKSQPSALQYGVPQGSVLGPILFVLYASPVSDVISRHALSHESFADDTQLHQSAPLAEVDDLVSRTQDCIADLSDWMSLNKLQLNSDKTEVMLGCPKKFLNPPSLPASLTVNELPISFSPSVRSLGVTLDPTLSFQKHISNICKSAYLELRKISSVRHYLTADATKTLVCSLVLSKIDYCNSLLAGLPKYLLDRLQRIQNNAARLVFKSSKYEHATPLLHSLHWLPITKRIEYKLSSLSFAVVSGSAPEYLSELLNLYTPSRQLRSAADTRLFRLPTVQTKTCGERSFAYQAPVTWNRLPLPLRHTDSLTTFKTNLKTHLFQRK
;
A
#
# COMPACT_ATOMS: atom_id res chain seq x y z
N MET A 1 37.64 -13.20 -0.91
CA MET A 1 36.27 -12.92 -1.42
C MET A 1 35.93 -11.46 -1.15
N SER A 2 35.62 -10.68 -2.19
CA SER A 2 35.30 -9.25 -2.05
C SER A 2 33.99 -9.04 -1.27
N PHE A 3 33.83 -7.88 -0.63
CA PHE A 3 32.61 -7.58 0.13
C PHE A 3 31.32 -7.62 -0.72
N PRO A 4 31.29 -7.10 -1.96
CA PRO A 4 30.15 -7.28 -2.86
C PRO A 4 29.86 -8.76 -3.18
N GLN A 5 30.89 -9.60 -3.34
CA GLN A 5 30.70 -11.03 -3.60
C GLN A 5 30.00 -11.72 -2.43
N LYS A 6 30.38 -11.41 -1.18
CA LYS A 6 29.68 -11.94 0.00
C LYS A 6 28.18 -11.61 0.02
N PHE A 7 27.80 -10.41 -0.42
CA PHE A 7 26.39 -10.03 -0.58
C PHE A 7 25.71 -10.81 -1.71
N ALA A 8 26.36 -10.94 -2.86
CA ALA A 8 25.83 -11.67 -4.01
C ALA A 8 25.55 -13.14 -3.64
N ASP A 9 26.52 -13.79 -2.98
CA ASP A 9 26.40 -15.16 -2.51
C ASP A 9 25.30 -15.29 -1.46
N PHE A 10 25.23 -14.36 -0.50
CA PHE A 10 24.19 -14.36 0.52
C PHE A 10 22.78 -14.23 -0.06
N PHE A 11 22.56 -13.28 -0.97
CA PHE A 11 21.24 -13.09 -1.58
C PHE A 11 20.84 -14.30 -2.42
N THR A 12 21.77 -14.87 -3.19
CA THR A 12 21.51 -16.05 -4.03
C THR A 12 21.24 -17.30 -3.19
N ALA A 13 22.12 -17.59 -2.22
CA ALA A 13 21.99 -18.74 -1.33
C ALA A 13 20.71 -18.68 -0.49
N LYS A 14 20.31 -17.48 -0.04
CA LYS A 14 19.06 -17.30 0.71
C LYS A 14 17.84 -17.75 -0.10
N ILE A 15 17.75 -17.40 -1.39
CA ILE A 15 16.62 -17.81 -2.22
C ILE A 15 16.69 -19.29 -2.55
N ALA A 16 17.88 -19.82 -2.85
CA ALA A 16 18.07 -21.25 -3.07
C ALA A 16 17.62 -22.09 -1.88
N LEU A 17 17.98 -21.71 -0.65
CA LEU A 17 17.55 -22.38 0.59
C LEU A 17 16.04 -22.32 0.79
N ILE A 18 15.40 -21.19 0.47
CA ILE A 18 13.93 -21.09 0.54
C ILE A 18 13.31 -22.04 -0.48
N ARG A 19 13.80 -22.06 -1.73
CA ARG A 19 13.31 -22.96 -2.78
C ARG A 19 13.47 -24.42 -2.41
N GLU A 20 14.65 -24.83 -1.95
CA GLU A 20 14.93 -26.21 -1.51
C GLU A 20 13.97 -26.66 -0.40
N LYS A 21 13.71 -25.78 0.59
CA LYS A 21 12.74 -26.06 1.65
C LYS A 21 11.32 -26.22 1.11
N LEU A 22 10.91 -25.40 0.15
CA LEU A 22 9.57 -25.46 -0.45
C LEU A 22 9.41 -26.65 -1.41
N ASP A 23 10.48 -27.06 -2.08
CA ASP A 23 10.50 -28.21 -2.98
C ASP A 23 10.54 -29.55 -2.23
N SER A 24 11.13 -29.57 -1.03
CA SER A 24 11.15 -30.75 -0.14
C SER A 24 9.91 -30.89 0.74
N ALA A 25 9.05 -29.87 0.82
CA ALA A 25 7.84 -29.93 1.62
C ALA A 25 6.80 -30.85 0.98
N VAL A 26 6.32 -31.84 1.74
CA VAL A 26 5.16 -32.66 1.35
C VAL A 26 3.91 -31.87 1.70
N VAL A 27 3.29 -31.26 0.69
CA VAL A 27 2.12 -30.40 0.86
C VAL A 27 0.91 -31.08 0.21
N PRO A 28 -0.26 -31.14 0.88
CA PRO A 28 -1.46 -31.67 0.26
C PRO A 28 -1.86 -30.83 -0.97
N PRO A 29 -2.57 -31.41 -1.95
CA PRO A 29 -3.05 -30.65 -3.10
C PRO A 29 -3.96 -29.53 -2.64
N SER A 30 -3.78 -28.33 -3.20
CA SER A 30 -4.62 -27.20 -2.84
C SER A 30 -6.07 -27.43 -3.29
N PRO A 31 -7.07 -27.15 -2.43
CA PRO A 31 -8.48 -27.23 -2.82
C PRO A 31 -8.92 -26.04 -3.69
N VAL A 32 -8.03 -25.08 -3.96
CA VAL A 32 -8.28 -23.89 -4.78
C VAL A 32 -7.53 -24.01 -6.09
N ALA A 33 -8.28 -24.15 -7.18
CA ALA A 33 -7.76 -24.04 -8.53
C ALA A 33 -7.67 -22.56 -8.96
N ASP A 34 -6.69 -22.25 -9.80
CA ASP A 34 -6.60 -20.93 -10.41
C ASP A 34 -7.84 -20.68 -11.29
N ARG A 35 -8.42 -19.48 -11.17
CA ARG A 35 -9.59 -19.08 -11.99
C ARG A 35 -9.20 -19.08 -13.46
N MET A 36 -10.05 -19.66 -14.31
CA MET A 36 -9.90 -19.57 -15.76
C MET A 36 -10.64 -18.35 -16.32
N TYR A 37 -9.97 -17.59 -17.17
CA TYR A 37 -10.52 -16.45 -17.86
C TYR A 37 -10.83 -16.80 -19.32
N CYS A 38 -12.07 -16.57 -19.74
CA CYS A 38 -12.58 -16.90 -21.07
C CYS A 38 -12.96 -15.66 -21.90
N GLY A 39 -12.61 -14.46 -21.45
CA GLY A 39 -12.91 -13.20 -22.16
C GLY A 39 -11.86 -12.83 -23.22
N PRO A 40 -11.89 -11.60 -23.74
CA PRO A 40 -10.91 -11.10 -24.71
C PRO A 40 -9.48 -11.25 -24.21
N ALA A 41 -8.59 -11.81 -25.02
CA ALA A 41 -7.19 -12.03 -24.68
C ALA A 41 -6.28 -10.85 -25.11
N LEU A 42 -5.25 -10.56 -24.32
CA LEU A 42 -4.14 -9.70 -24.71
C LEU A 42 -3.10 -10.53 -25.46
N GLN A 43 -3.18 -10.54 -26.79
CA GLN A 43 -2.31 -11.35 -27.64
C GLN A 43 -0.97 -10.67 -27.98
N ARG A 44 -0.93 -9.34 -27.99
CA ARG A 44 0.26 -8.55 -28.33
C ARG A 44 0.26 -7.23 -27.57
N PHE A 45 1.43 -6.63 -27.41
CA PHE A 45 1.55 -5.23 -27.02
C PHE A 45 1.59 -4.36 -28.28
N GLU A 46 0.81 -3.29 -28.29
CA GLU A 46 0.67 -2.40 -29.44
C GLU A 46 1.85 -1.42 -29.54
N PRO A 47 2.36 -1.16 -30.75
CA PRO A 47 3.34 -0.09 -30.98
C PRO A 47 2.83 1.27 -30.49
N VAL A 48 3.75 2.11 -30.05
CA VAL A 48 3.46 3.44 -29.51
C VAL A 48 4.03 4.56 -30.38
N THR A 49 3.44 5.75 -30.29
CA THR A 49 3.94 6.93 -30.99
C THR A 49 5.13 7.54 -30.27
N SER A 50 5.91 8.33 -31.01
CA SER A 50 7.02 9.11 -30.47
C SER A 50 6.56 10.08 -29.38
N GLU A 51 5.42 10.74 -29.54
CA GLU A 51 4.86 11.63 -28.51
C GLU A 51 4.55 10.89 -27.21
N PHE A 52 4.06 9.65 -27.31
CA PHE A 52 3.81 8.82 -26.14
C PHE A 52 5.12 8.44 -25.44
N VAL A 53 6.14 8.01 -26.19
CA VAL A 53 7.48 7.73 -25.65
C VAL A 53 8.05 8.96 -24.95
N LYS A 54 7.98 10.15 -25.57
CA LYS A 54 8.44 11.42 -24.99
C LYS A 54 7.72 11.71 -23.67
N LYS A 55 6.39 11.54 -23.63
CA LYS A 55 5.59 11.71 -22.40
C LYS A 55 6.04 10.76 -21.29
N VAL A 56 6.32 9.49 -21.60
CA VAL A 56 6.76 8.49 -20.61
C VAL A 56 8.17 8.81 -20.10
N CYS A 57 9.08 9.22 -20.98
CA CYS A 57 10.44 9.65 -20.63
C CYS A 57 10.44 10.87 -19.70
N LEU A 58 9.76 11.95 -20.09
CA LEU A 58 9.70 13.19 -19.32
C LEU A 58 8.89 13.06 -18.02
N GLY A 59 7.94 12.13 -17.98
CA GLY A 59 7.22 11.77 -16.76
C GLY A 59 7.99 10.85 -15.81
N ALA A 60 9.14 10.29 -16.23
CA ALA A 60 9.96 9.44 -15.40
C ALA A 60 10.98 10.24 -14.57
N SER A 61 11.34 9.72 -13.40
CA SER A 61 12.48 10.26 -12.65
C SER A 61 13.76 9.91 -13.42
N PRO A 62 14.61 10.88 -13.80
CA PRO A 62 15.83 10.65 -14.59
C PRO A 62 16.95 10.10 -13.70
N LYS A 63 16.75 8.87 -13.18
CA LYS A 63 17.74 8.17 -12.35
C LYS A 63 18.67 7.36 -13.24
N THR A 64 19.91 7.82 -13.33
CA THR A 64 20.99 7.17 -14.07
C THR A 64 21.39 5.84 -13.43
N CYS A 65 21.47 4.82 -14.27
CA CYS A 65 22.16 3.56 -14.01
C CYS A 65 23.59 3.62 -14.54
N GLU A 66 24.51 2.89 -13.90
CA GLU A 66 25.88 2.73 -14.42
C GLU A 66 25.94 1.98 -15.76
N LEU A 67 24.84 1.31 -16.13
CA LEU A 67 24.70 0.62 -17.41
C LEU A 67 24.09 1.54 -18.50
N ASP A 68 23.66 2.75 -18.14
CA ASP A 68 23.16 3.70 -19.13
C ASP A 68 24.33 4.26 -19.95
N PRO A 69 24.18 4.42 -21.28
CA PRO A 69 25.25 4.93 -22.14
C PRO A 69 25.55 6.41 -21.87
N ILE A 70 24.55 7.17 -21.39
CA ILE A 70 24.65 8.58 -21.01
C ILE A 70 23.79 8.84 -19.77
N PRO A 71 24.05 9.91 -19.00
CA PRO A 71 23.18 10.31 -17.91
C PRO A 71 21.72 10.45 -18.36
N SER A 72 20.77 9.90 -17.60
CA SER A 72 19.35 9.93 -17.99
C SER A 72 18.81 11.36 -18.09
N SER A 73 19.37 12.31 -17.33
CA SER A 73 19.02 13.74 -17.46
C SER A 73 19.41 14.28 -18.83
N LEU A 74 20.61 13.97 -19.31
CA LEU A 74 21.09 14.38 -20.63
C LEU A 74 20.26 13.74 -21.75
N LEU A 75 19.89 12.46 -21.59
CA LEU A 75 18.96 11.79 -22.51
C LEU A 75 17.62 12.54 -22.59
N CYS A 76 17.08 12.97 -21.44
CA CYS A 76 15.84 13.75 -21.40
C CYS A 76 15.99 15.15 -22.01
N ASP A 77 17.15 15.80 -21.83
CA ASP A 77 17.43 17.11 -22.41
C ASP A 77 17.54 17.05 -23.94
N CYS A 78 18.08 15.96 -24.48
CA CYS A 78 18.21 15.69 -25.92
C CYS A 78 17.08 14.79 -26.46
N ILE A 79 15.95 14.68 -25.76
CA ILE A 79 14.93 13.66 -26.06
C ILE A 79 14.37 13.78 -27.48
N ASP A 80 14.26 15.01 -28.00
CA ASP A 80 13.65 15.26 -29.31
C ASP A 80 14.46 14.67 -30.46
N ASP A 81 15.79 14.74 -30.39
CA ASP A 81 16.68 14.15 -31.39
C ASP A 81 16.76 12.62 -31.27
N LEU A 82 16.63 12.11 -30.04
CA LEU A 82 16.74 10.67 -29.75
C LEU A 82 15.42 9.92 -29.98
N LEU A 83 14.30 10.63 -30.03
CA LEU A 83 12.96 10.06 -29.99
C LEU A 83 12.69 9.03 -31.09
N PRO A 84 13.07 9.24 -32.37
CA PRO A 84 12.83 8.27 -33.43
C PRO A 84 13.51 6.92 -33.14
N TYR A 85 14.74 6.95 -32.64
CA TYR A 85 15.53 5.76 -32.32
C TYR A 85 14.98 5.02 -31.10
N LEU A 86 14.65 5.76 -30.03
CA LEU A 86 14.06 5.18 -28.83
C LEU A 86 12.71 4.54 -29.14
N THR A 87 11.88 5.21 -29.94
CA THR A 87 10.58 4.70 -30.36
C THR A 87 10.75 3.44 -31.20
N HIS A 88 11.71 3.42 -32.14
CA HIS A 88 12.00 2.25 -32.95
C HIS A 88 12.40 1.03 -32.10
N VAL A 89 13.37 1.19 -31.19
CA VAL A 89 13.84 0.09 -30.31
C VAL A 89 12.70 -0.44 -29.43
N ILE A 90 11.88 0.44 -28.87
CA ILE A 90 10.73 0.04 -28.05
C ILE A 90 9.72 -0.71 -28.91
N ASN A 91 9.32 -0.16 -30.06
CA ASN A 91 8.31 -0.79 -30.90
C ASN A 91 8.78 -2.13 -31.46
N ASP A 92 10.05 -2.26 -31.85
CA ASP A 92 10.62 -3.53 -32.29
C ASP A 92 10.56 -4.60 -31.18
N SER A 93 10.83 -4.22 -29.93
CA SER A 93 10.63 -5.09 -28.76
C SER A 93 9.16 -5.53 -28.61
N LEU A 94 8.20 -4.60 -28.75
CA LEU A 94 6.77 -4.91 -28.61
C LEU A 94 6.28 -5.82 -29.74
N THR A 95 6.66 -5.55 -30.99
CA THR A 95 6.21 -6.32 -32.16
C THR A 95 6.87 -7.68 -32.27
N SER A 96 8.13 -7.81 -31.84
CA SER A 96 8.83 -9.11 -31.81
C SER A 96 8.40 -9.99 -30.64
N GLY A 97 7.71 -9.43 -29.63
CA GLY A 97 7.38 -10.15 -28.41
C GLY A 97 8.62 -10.52 -27.59
N SER A 98 9.69 -9.72 -27.63
CA SER A 98 10.93 -9.98 -26.89
C SER A 98 11.44 -8.75 -26.16
N PHE A 99 11.90 -8.94 -24.92
CA PHE A 99 12.55 -7.89 -24.14
C PHE A 99 14.04 -7.78 -24.51
N PRO A 100 14.59 -6.59 -24.79
CA PRO A 100 15.97 -6.44 -25.23
C PRO A 100 16.98 -6.99 -24.21
N ASP A 101 18.00 -7.71 -24.69
CA ASP A 101 18.98 -8.37 -23.83
C ASP A 101 19.85 -7.36 -23.07
N GLU A 102 20.16 -6.21 -23.67
CA GLU A 102 20.88 -5.10 -23.06
C GLU A 102 20.11 -4.48 -21.86
N PHE A 103 18.80 -4.71 -21.77
CA PHE A 103 17.95 -4.20 -20.69
C PHE A 103 17.81 -5.17 -19.52
N LYS A 104 18.30 -6.41 -19.66
CA LYS A 104 18.17 -7.49 -18.65
C LYS A 104 19.13 -7.36 -17.47
N PRO A 105 20.41 -6.95 -17.62
CA PRO A 105 21.34 -6.84 -16.50
C PRO A 105 20.91 -5.79 -15.47
N ALA A 106 21.11 -6.09 -14.19
CA ALA A 106 20.80 -5.21 -13.07
C ALA A 106 22.01 -4.95 -12.17
N ILE A 107 22.20 -3.70 -11.72
CA ILE A 107 23.17 -3.38 -10.67
C ILE A 107 22.47 -3.34 -9.32
N VAL A 108 22.74 -4.31 -8.47
CA VAL A 108 22.13 -4.43 -7.14
C VAL A 108 22.92 -3.61 -6.13
N ARG A 109 22.23 -2.69 -5.44
CA ARG A 109 22.77 -1.91 -4.33
C ARG A 109 22.14 -2.36 -3.01
N PRO A 110 22.89 -3.00 -2.10
CA PRO A 110 22.37 -3.44 -0.81
C PRO A 110 21.86 -2.24 0.01
N LEU A 111 20.57 -2.24 0.37
CA LEU A 111 19.95 -1.17 1.16
C LEU A 111 19.53 -1.67 2.54
N ILE A 112 19.97 -1.00 3.61
CA ILE A 112 19.59 -1.37 4.98
C ILE A 112 18.08 -1.19 5.19
N LYS A 113 17.40 -2.23 5.69
CA LYS A 113 15.93 -2.25 5.89
C LYS A 113 15.43 -1.17 6.84
N LYS A 114 16.17 -0.93 7.93
CA LYS A 114 15.88 0.12 8.92
C LYS A 114 17.20 0.70 9.43
N PRO A 115 17.31 2.03 9.62
CA PRO A 115 18.55 2.66 10.08
C PRO A 115 19.07 2.15 11.43
N SER A 116 18.18 1.64 12.29
CA SER A 116 18.50 1.13 13.62
C SER A 116 18.98 -0.33 13.65
N LEU A 117 18.95 -1.04 12.53
CA LEU A 117 19.38 -2.43 12.47
C LEU A 117 20.90 -2.54 12.36
N ASP A 118 21.43 -3.66 12.84
CA ASP A 118 22.85 -3.96 12.75
C ASP A 118 23.30 -4.04 11.28
N LYS A 119 24.29 -3.23 10.92
CA LYS A 119 24.86 -3.15 9.57
C LYS A 119 25.85 -4.28 9.27
N ASN A 120 26.28 -5.02 10.29
CA ASN A 120 27.16 -6.19 10.10
C ASN A 120 26.38 -7.45 9.71
N SER A 121 25.05 -7.43 9.84
CA SER A 121 24.20 -8.57 9.51
C SER A 121 23.60 -8.46 8.11
N LEU A 122 24.02 -9.32 7.18
CA LEU A 122 23.59 -9.29 5.77
C LEU A 122 22.07 -9.45 5.60
N LYS A 123 21.40 -10.19 6.49
CA LYS A 123 19.92 -10.36 6.50
C LYS A 123 19.15 -9.04 6.67
N ASN A 124 19.81 -8.00 7.17
CA ASN A 124 19.21 -6.68 7.38
C ASN A 124 19.19 -5.82 6.11
N PHE A 125 19.75 -6.30 4.98
CA PHE A 125 19.77 -5.59 3.71
C PHE A 125 18.73 -6.12 2.72
N ARG A 126 18.33 -5.27 1.78
CA ARG A 126 17.50 -5.58 0.61
C ARG A 126 18.34 -5.49 -0.67
N PRO A 127 18.18 -6.42 -1.63
CA PRO A 127 18.85 -6.38 -2.92
C PRO A 127 18.15 -5.42 -3.91
N VAL A 128 18.28 -4.10 -3.71
CA VAL A 128 17.61 -3.13 -4.58
C VAL A 128 18.31 -3.04 -5.94
N SER A 129 17.60 -3.41 -7.00
CA SER A 129 18.07 -3.40 -8.38
C SER A 129 18.00 -2.00 -8.98
N ASN A 130 19.13 -1.52 -9.48
CA ASN A 130 19.21 -0.36 -10.36
C ASN A 130 19.24 -0.84 -11.81
N LEU A 131 18.10 -0.68 -12.50
CA LEU A 131 17.93 -1.00 -13.92
C LEU A 131 18.19 0.23 -14.78
N SER A 132 18.62 0.01 -16.03
CA SER A 132 18.81 1.07 -17.03
C SER A 132 17.54 1.87 -17.26
N PHE A 133 17.71 3.14 -17.64
CA PHE A 133 16.59 4.06 -17.83
C PHE A 133 15.63 3.54 -18.92
N LEU A 134 16.17 3.13 -20.08
CA LEU A 134 15.37 2.62 -21.19
C LEU A 134 14.65 1.30 -20.89
N SER A 135 15.27 0.44 -20.07
CA SER A 135 14.61 -0.76 -19.52
C SER A 135 13.32 -0.37 -18.78
N LYS A 136 13.41 0.60 -17.85
CA LYS A 136 12.25 1.10 -17.11
C LYS A 136 11.22 1.80 -17.99
N ILE A 137 11.63 2.53 -19.03
CA ILE A 137 10.69 3.17 -19.98
C ILE A 137 9.90 2.11 -20.73
N THR A 138 10.57 1.08 -21.24
CA THR A 138 9.93 -0.04 -21.95
C THR A 138 8.96 -0.78 -21.03
N GLU A 139 9.37 -1.08 -19.81
CA GLU A 139 8.50 -1.68 -18.79
C GLU A 139 7.27 -0.82 -18.47
N LYS A 140 7.40 0.51 -18.39
CA LYS A 140 6.27 1.42 -18.15
C LYS A 140 5.24 1.39 -19.27
N ILE A 141 5.71 1.28 -20.52
CA ILE A 141 4.84 1.22 -21.70
C ILE A 141 4.04 -0.09 -21.68
N VAL A 142 4.72 -1.22 -21.45
CA VAL A 142 4.07 -2.52 -21.29
C VAL A 142 3.11 -2.54 -20.10
N LEU A 143 3.52 -1.99 -18.94
CA LEU A 143 2.67 -1.88 -17.76
C LEU A 143 1.39 -1.10 -18.05
N SER A 144 1.47 -0.01 -18.81
CA SER A 144 0.29 0.79 -19.17
C SER A 144 -0.72 -0.03 -19.98
N GLN A 145 -0.26 -0.82 -20.94
CA GLN A 145 -1.12 -1.65 -21.77
C GLN A 145 -1.69 -2.84 -20.98
N LEU A 146 -0.85 -3.49 -20.16
CA LEU A 146 -1.27 -4.57 -19.27
C LEU A 146 -2.33 -4.11 -18.27
N LEU A 147 -2.14 -2.98 -17.61
CA LEU A 147 -3.13 -2.43 -16.68
C LEU A 147 -4.44 -2.07 -17.39
N THR A 148 -4.37 -1.52 -18.61
CA THR A 148 -5.56 -1.22 -19.40
C THR A 148 -6.39 -2.48 -19.65
N HIS A 149 -5.74 -3.58 -20.07
CA HIS A 149 -6.38 -4.88 -20.25
C HIS A 149 -7.00 -5.42 -18.95
N LEU A 150 -6.25 -5.37 -17.84
CA LEU A 150 -6.71 -5.88 -16.55
C LEU A 150 -7.90 -5.07 -15.99
N GLU A 151 -7.90 -3.75 -16.17
CA GLU A 151 -8.97 -2.87 -15.71
C GLU A 151 -10.24 -3.01 -16.57
N GLN A 152 -10.11 -3.05 -17.90
CA GLN A 152 -11.24 -3.20 -18.82
C GLN A 152 -11.98 -4.53 -18.66
N ASN A 153 -11.27 -5.59 -18.26
CA ASN A 153 -11.84 -6.92 -18.09
C ASN A 153 -12.09 -7.28 -16.61
N HIS A 154 -11.97 -6.33 -15.68
CA HIS A 154 -12.21 -6.51 -14.24
C HIS A 154 -11.41 -7.67 -13.62
N LEU A 155 -10.14 -7.83 -14.02
CA LEU A 155 -9.29 -8.96 -13.63
C LEU A 155 -8.45 -8.70 -12.39
N LEU A 156 -8.41 -7.46 -11.90
CA LEU A 156 -7.69 -7.12 -10.68
C LEU A 156 -8.49 -7.53 -9.44
N ASN A 157 -7.81 -8.21 -8.51
CA ASN A 157 -8.35 -8.55 -7.21
C ASN A 157 -8.83 -7.29 -6.45
N THR A 158 -10.10 -7.28 -6.05
CA THR A 158 -10.78 -6.18 -5.37
C THR A 158 -10.15 -5.84 -4.02
N HIS A 159 -9.65 -6.85 -3.29
CA HIS A 159 -9.04 -6.71 -1.96
C HIS A 159 -7.53 -6.46 -2.00
N GLN A 160 -6.93 -6.36 -3.19
CA GLN A 160 -5.54 -5.91 -3.33
C GLN A 160 -5.49 -4.41 -3.57
N SER A 161 -4.87 -3.68 -2.66
CA SER A 161 -4.80 -2.21 -2.69
C SER A 161 -3.45 -1.65 -3.15
N ALA A 162 -2.38 -2.46 -3.19
CA ALA A 162 -1.09 -1.97 -3.67
C ALA A 162 -1.04 -1.80 -5.18
N TYR A 163 -0.25 -0.83 -5.63
CA TYR A 163 0.04 -0.55 -7.04
C TYR A 163 -1.18 -0.26 -7.91
N ARG A 164 -2.32 0.09 -7.30
CA ARG A 164 -3.56 0.44 -7.99
C ARG A 164 -3.85 1.91 -7.84
N LYS A 165 -4.40 2.49 -8.91
CA LYS A 165 -4.94 3.85 -8.86
C LYS A 165 -6.09 3.91 -7.88
N ASN A 166 -6.25 5.05 -7.18
CA ASN A 166 -7.30 5.30 -6.19
C ASN A 166 -7.28 4.44 -4.92
N HIS A 167 -6.34 3.50 -4.79
CA HIS A 167 -6.13 2.70 -3.59
C HIS A 167 -4.95 3.24 -2.78
N SER A 168 -4.95 3.03 -1.47
CA SER A 168 -3.85 3.41 -0.59
C SER A 168 -3.85 2.57 0.68
N THR A 169 -2.79 2.67 1.47
CA THR A 169 -2.76 2.09 2.82
C THR A 169 -3.91 2.63 3.69
N GLU A 170 -4.33 3.88 3.47
CA GLU A 170 -5.42 4.51 4.20
C GLU A 170 -6.79 3.93 3.83
N THR A 171 -7.03 3.60 2.55
CA THR A 171 -8.31 3.00 2.13
C THR A 171 -8.46 1.57 2.64
N ALA A 172 -7.40 0.76 2.54
CA ALA A 172 -7.40 -0.62 3.05
C ALA A 172 -7.62 -0.65 4.56
N LEU A 173 -6.86 0.17 5.33
CA LEU A 173 -7.04 0.25 6.77
C LEU A 173 -8.41 0.78 7.18
N LEU A 174 -9.02 1.68 6.39
CA LEU A 174 -10.37 2.18 6.67
C LEU A 174 -11.40 1.05 6.60
N LYS A 175 -11.29 0.13 5.64
CA LYS A 175 -12.18 -1.05 5.57
C LYS A 175 -12.06 -1.91 6.83
N ILE A 176 -10.84 -2.32 7.17
CA ILE A 176 -10.56 -3.17 8.33
C ILE A 176 -11.03 -2.51 9.64
N VAL A 177 -10.64 -1.25 9.86
CA VAL A 177 -10.99 -0.52 11.08
C VAL A 177 -12.49 -0.24 11.14
N ASN A 178 -13.15 0.03 10.01
CA ASN A 178 -14.59 0.18 9.94
C ASN A 178 -15.31 -1.08 10.41
N ASP A 179 -14.96 -2.23 9.84
CA ASP A 179 -15.61 -3.50 10.14
C ASP A 179 -15.46 -3.85 11.63
N ILE A 180 -14.24 -3.74 12.16
CA ILE A 180 -13.97 -4.01 13.58
C ILE A 180 -14.74 -3.04 14.49
N LEU A 181 -14.79 -1.74 14.16
CA LEU A 181 -15.54 -0.76 14.96
C LEU A 181 -17.04 -1.02 14.96
N LEU A 182 -17.62 -1.44 13.83
CA LEU A 182 -19.04 -1.80 13.74
C LEU A 182 -19.32 -3.10 14.51
N SER A 183 -18.46 -4.11 14.42
CA SER A 183 -18.58 -5.32 15.25
C SER A 183 -18.48 -5.02 16.75
N PHE A 184 -17.60 -4.10 17.16
CA PHE A 184 -17.54 -3.67 18.55
C PHE A 184 -18.80 -2.94 19.00
N ASP A 185 -19.45 -2.21 18.10
CA ASP A 185 -20.74 -1.56 18.34
C ASP A 185 -21.86 -2.57 18.64
N GLU A 186 -21.73 -3.78 18.08
CA GLU A 186 -22.61 -4.93 18.28
C GLU A 186 -22.16 -5.86 19.41
N ASN A 187 -21.17 -5.46 20.22
CA ASN A 187 -20.61 -6.25 21.31
C ASN A 187 -19.95 -7.57 20.88
N GLN A 188 -19.40 -7.60 19.68
CA GLN A 188 -18.59 -8.72 19.19
C GLN A 188 -17.10 -8.52 19.50
N VAL A 189 -16.34 -9.60 19.42
CA VAL A 189 -14.87 -9.60 19.41
C VAL A 189 -14.37 -9.80 17.98
N SER A 190 -13.16 -9.34 17.69
CA SER A 190 -12.58 -9.42 16.35
C SER A 190 -11.16 -9.93 16.39
N ILE A 191 -10.81 -10.85 15.51
CA ILE A 191 -9.41 -11.25 15.27
C ILE A 191 -8.88 -10.44 14.10
N LEU A 192 -7.66 -9.93 14.24
CA LEU A 192 -6.87 -9.33 13.16
C LEU A 192 -5.52 -10.03 13.09
N THR A 193 -5.27 -10.72 11.98
CA THR A 193 -4.02 -11.44 11.71
C THR A 193 -3.25 -10.74 10.60
N LEU A 194 -1.99 -10.38 10.85
CA LEU A 194 -1.09 -9.78 9.87
C LEU A 194 -0.10 -10.85 9.39
N LEU A 195 -0.21 -11.26 8.13
CA LEU A 195 0.66 -12.23 7.49
C LEU A 195 1.78 -11.52 6.71
N ASP A 196 3.03 -11.99 6.86
CA ASP A 196 4.22 -11.51 6.14
C ASP A 196 4.85 -12.65 5.33
N LEU A 197 5.40 -12.32 4.17
CA LEU A 197 6.09 -13.27 3.30
C LEU A 197 7.62 -13.10 3.34
N SER A 198 8.32 -14.23 3.34
CA SER A 198 9.78 -14.26 3.27
C SER A 198 10.27 -14.10 1.83
N SER A 199 10.78 -12.90 1.50
CA SER A 199 11.39 -12.61 0.18
C SER A 199 10.42 -12.76 -0.99
N ALA A 200 9.16 -12.32 -0.82
CA ALA A 200 8.05 -12.55 -1.74
C ALA A 200 8.38 -12.32 -3.23
N PHE A 201 8.99 -11.17 -3.54
CA PHE A 201 9.38 -10.82 -4.92
C PHE A 201 10.50 -11.68 -5.48
N ASP A 202 11.38 -12.20 -4.62
CA ASP A 202 12.58 -12.93 -5.00
C ASP A 202 12.30 -14.43 -5.20
N THR A 203 11.15 -14.94 -4.75
CA THR A 203 10.79 -16.38 -4.80
C THR A 203 9.78 -16.73 -5.89
N ILE A 204 9.22 -15.73 -6.61
CA ILE A 204 8.23 -15.95 -7.67
C ILE A 204 8.76 -16.98 -8.67
N ASP A 205 7.96 -18.01 -8.92
CA ASP A 205 8.25 -18.99 -9.95
C ASP A 205 7.79 -18.48 -11.33
N HIS A 206 8.69 -18.50 -12.31
CA HIS A 206 8.40 -17.93 -13.62
C HIS A 206 7.37 -18.73 -14.40
N GLU A 207 7.36 -20.07 -14.31
CA GLU A 207 6.40 -20.88 -15.05
C GLU A 207 5.00 -20.79 -14.42
N ILE A 208 4.88 -20.77 -13.09
CA ILE A 208 3.59 -20.52 -12.42
C ILE A 208 3.04 -19.14 -12.80
N LEU A 209 3.90 -18.11 -12.80
CA LEU A 209 3.50 -16.76 -13.20
C LEU A 209 3.00 -16.73 -14.65
N LEU A 210 3.74 -17.33 -15.59
CA LEU A 210 3.37 -17.35 -17.01
C LEU A 210 2.09 -18.14 -17.24
N HIS A 211 1.92 -19.29 -16.57
CA HIS A 211 0.69 -20.08 -16.59
C HIS A 211 -0.52 -19.24 -16.13
N ARG A 212 -0.39 -18.51 -15.03
CA ARG A 212 -1.44 -17.60 -14.54
C ARG A 212 -1.74 -16.46 -15.49
N LEU A 213 -0.71 -15.81 -16.02
CA LEU A 213 -0.88 -14.73 -16.99
C LEU A 213 -1.69 -15.21 -18.20
N GLN A 214 -1.40 -16.42 -18.68
CA GLN A 214 -2.14 -17.03 -19.78
C GLN A 214 -3.58 -17.36 -19.40
N HIS A 215 -3.77 -18.19 -18.37
CA HIS A 215 -5.07 -18.82 -18.11
C HIS A 215 -6.00 -17.98 -17.24
N SER A 216 -5.48 -17.22 -16.27
CA SER A 216 -6.28 -16.42 -15.34
C SER A 216 -6.43 -14.97 -15.76
N PHE A 217 -5.48 -14.45 -16.55
CA PHE A 217 -5.46 -13.04 -16.96
C PHE A 217 -5.54 -12.83 -18.48
N GLY A 218 -5.61 -13.90 -19.27
CA GLY A 218 -5.83 -13.80 -20.71
C GLY A 218 -4.66 -13.24 -21.51
N VAL A 219 -3.43 -13.28 -21.00
CA VAL A 219 -2.23 -12.81 -21.72
C VAL A 219 -1.66 -13.95 -22.57
N HIS A 220 -1.73 -13.82 -23.89
CA HIS A 220 -1.41 -14.88 -24.84
C HIS A 220 -0.32 -14.48 -25.84
N ASP A 221 0.11 -15.44 -26.66
CA ASP A 221 0.92 -15.25 -27.87
C ASP A 221 2.15 -14.36 -27.65
N LEU A 222 2.26 -13.25 -28.40
CA LEU A 222 3.41 -12.35 -28.38
C LEU A 222 3.51 -11.57 -27.07
N ALA A 223 2.39 -11.19 -26.46
CA ALA A 223 2.39 -10.53 -25.16
C ALA A 223 2.95 -11.44 -24.07
N LEU A 224 2.56 -12.72 -24.06
CA LEU A 224 3.09 -13.71 -23.13
C LEU A 224 4.57 -14.02 -23.41
N SER A 225 4.94 -14.11 -24.69
CA SER A 225 6.33 -14.29 -25.13
C SER A 225 7.23 -13.14 -24.66
N TRP A 226 6.72 -11.91 -24.70
CA TRP A 226 7.43 -10.74 -24.23
C TRP A 226 7.69 -10.82 -22.72
N VAL A 227 6.67 -11.19 -21.93
CA VAL A 227 6.85 -11.36 -20.47
C VAL A 227 7.82 -12.50 -20.16
N ARG A 228 7.75 -13.62 -20.91
CA ARG A 228 8.72 -14.73 -20.78
C ARG A 228 10.14 -14.26 -21.10
N SER A 229 10.34 -13.47 -22.16
CA SER A 229 11.65 -12.90 -22.52
C SER A 229 12.14 -11.90 -21.45
N TYR A 230 11.23 -11.11 -20.86
CA TYR A 230 11.55 -10.18 -19.78
C TYR A 230 12.09 -10.88 -18.52
N LEU A 231 11.56 -12.07 -18.18
CA LEU A 231 11.94 -12.84 -16.98
C LEU A 231 13.17 -13.73 -17.17
N THR A 232 13.39 -14.24 -18.39
CA THR A 232 14.44 -15.23 -18.68
C THR A 232 15.81 -14.57 -18.92
N ASN A 233 16.88 -15.32 -18.66
CA ASN A 233 18.28 -14.92 -18.88
C ASN A 233 18.69 -13.59 -18.21
N ARG A 234 18.01 -13.21 -17.12
CA ARG A 234 18.37 -12.02 -16.35
C ARG A 234 19.60 -12.27 -15.49
N THR A 235 20.42 -11.24 -15.36
CA THR A 235 21.60 -11.25 -14.51
C THR A 235 21.60 -10.08 -13.54
N GLN A 236 22.27 -10.26 -12.41
CA GLN A 236 22.46 -9.22 -11.41
C GLN A 236 23.92 -9.15 -10.97
N THR A 237 24.39 -7.94 -10.67
CA THR A 237 25.73 -7.68 -10.14
C THR A 237 25.63 -6.80 -8.92
N VAL A 238 26.14 -7.24 -7.77
CA VAL A 238 26.13 -6.45 -6.55
C VAL A 238 27.24 -5.40 -6.61
N CYS A 239 26.90 -4.14 -6.35
CA CYS A 239 27.83 -3.02 -6.28
C CYS A 239 27.81 -2.37 -4.89
N VAL A 240 28.97 -2.34 -4.23
CA VAL A 240 29.17 -1.65 -2.95
C VAL A 240 30.36 -0.71 -3.09
N ASN A 241 30.13 0.59 -2.86
CA ASN A 241 31.15 1.64 -2.96
C ASN A 241 31.98 1.58 -4.27
N GLY A 242 31.33 1.28 -5.40
CA GLY A 242 31.96 1.20 -6.73
C GLY A 242 32.63 -0.14 -7.05
N ILE A 243 32.77 -1.05 -6.09
CA ILE A 243 33.32 -2.40 -6.31
C ILE A 243 32.18 -3.35 -6.65
N LYS A 244 32.39 -4.19 -7.68
CA LYS A 244 31.38 -5.12 -8.22
C LYS A 244 31.68 -6.58 -7.85
N SER A 245 30.62 -7.38 -7.69
CA SER A 245 30.70 -8.85 -7.65
C SER A 245 30.84 -9.42 -9.07
N GLN A 246 30.99 -10.74 -9.19
CA GLN A 246 30.70 -11.41 -10.45
C GLN A 246 29.20 -11.33 -10.76
N PRO A 247 28.79 -11.31 -12.05
CA PRO A 247 27.39 -11.46 -12.42
C PRO A 247 26.84 -12.81 -11.96
N SER A 248 25.62 -12.82 -11.42
CA SER A 248 24.87 -14.03 -11.12
C SER A 248 23.53 -14.04 -11.85
N ALA A 249 23.07 -15.22 -12.23
CA ALA A 249 21.76 -15.38 -12.86
C ALA A 249 20.63 -15.15 -11.83
N LEU A 250 19.57 -14.46 -12.25
CA LEU A 250 18.35 -14.32 -11.48
C LEU A 250 17.37 -15.42 -11.93
N GLN A 251 17.47 -16.59 -11.30
CA GLN A 251 16.69 -17.77 -11.67
C GLN A 251 15.21 -17.69 -11.26
N TYR A 252 14.92 -16.95 -10.19
CA TYR A 252 13.58 -16.81 -9.61
C TYR A 252 13.32 -15.35 -9.31
N GLY A 253 12.04 -15.02 -9.16
CA GLY A 253 11.63 -13.70 -8.73
C GLY A 253 11.62 -12.67 -9.86
N VAL A 254 11.40 -11.42 -9.45
CA VAL A 254 11.45 -10.23 -10.30
C VAL A 254 12.42 -9.21 -9.68
N PRO A 255 13.15 -8.42 -10.47
CA PRO A 255 14.13 -7.48 -9.92
C PRO A 255 13.49 -6.49 -8.95
N GLN A 256 14.01 -6.40 -7.72
CA GLN A 256 13.46 -5.52 -6.70
C GLN A 256 13.79 -4.05 -7.00
N GLY A 257 12.89 -3.35 -7.68
CA GLY A 257 13.13 -2.01 -8.25
C GLY A 257 12.76 -1.90 -9.74
N SER A 258 12.32 -3.01 -10.35
CA SER A 258 11.62 -3.03 -11.63
C SER A 258 10.27 -2.33 -11.56
N VAL A 259 9.78 -1.92 -12.72
CA VAL A 259 8.47 -1.30 -12.90
C VAL A 259 7.38 -2.36 -12.99
N LEU A 260 7.65 -3.48 -13.67
CA LEU A 260 6.69 -4.58 -13.83
C LEU A 260 6.61 -5.51 -12.63
N GLY A 261 7.70 -5.68 -11.86
CA GLY A 261 7.74 -6.61 -10.72
C GLY A 261 6.56 -6.47 -9.75
N PRO A 262 6.21 -5.25 -9.31
CA PRO A 262 5.03 -4.98 -8.48
C PRO A 262 3.72 -5.59 -8.97
N ILE A 263 3.34 -5.35 -10.24
CA ILE A 263 2.06 -5.86 -10.77
C ILE A 263 2.13 -7.37 -10.99
N LEU A 264 3.27 -7.90 -11.45
CA LEU A 264 3.44 -9.34 -11.67
C LEU A 264 3.29 -10.13 -10.37
N PHE A 265 3.81 -9.60 -9.25
CA PHE A 265 3.59 -10.20 -7.94
C PHE A 265 2.11 -10.18 -7.52
N VAL A 266 1.41 -9.06 -7.73
CA VAL A 266 -0.02 -8.94 -7.42
C VAL A 266 -0.84 -9.98 -8.18
N LEU A 267 -0.57 -10.17 -9.47
CA LEU A 267 -1.24 -11.16 -10.30
C LEU A 267 -0.89 -12.58 -9.86
N TYR A 268 0.37 -12.82 -9.52
CA TYR A 268 0.84 -14.10 -8.99
C TYR A 268 0.11 -14.51 -7.70
N ALA A 269 -0.05 -13.57 -6.77
CA ALA A 269 -0.66 -13.81 -5.46
C ALA A 269 -2.19 -13.70 -5.47
N SER A 270 -2.83 -13.40 -6.60
CA SER A 270 -4.28 -13.16 -6.67
C SER A 270 -5.14 -14.29 -6.09
N PRO A 271 -4.84 -15.59 -6.30
CA PRO A 271 -5.67 -16.68 -5.77
C PRO A 271 -5.66 -16.82 -4.23
N VAL A 272 -4.78 -16.09 -3.52
CA VAL A 272 -4.80 -16.03 -2.04
C VAL A 272 -6.19 -15.65 -1.53
N SER A 273 -6.90 -14.77 -2.22
CA SER A 273 -8.25 -14.34 -1.84
C SER A 273 -9.29 -15.46 -1.96
N ASP A 274 -9.11 -16.35 -2.93
CA ASP A 274 -10.00 -17.51 -3.10
C ASP A 274 -9.81 -18.50 -1.96
N VAL A 275 -8.56 -18.72 -1.51
CA VAL A 275 -8.25 -19.53 -0.32
C VAL A 275 -8.92 -18.95 0.92
N ILE A 276 -8.78 -17.65 1.17
CA ILE A 276 -9.35 -16.98 2.35
C ILE A 276 -10.88 -17.05 2.36
N SER A 277 -11.51 -16.82 1.20
CA SER A 277 -12.96 -16.77 1.08
C SER A 277 -13.68 -18.06 1.52
N ARG A 278 -13.00 -19.22 1.44
CA ARG A 278 -13.53 -20.52 1.86
C ARG A 278 -13.76 -20.62 3.37
N HIS A 279 -13.07 -19.79 4.15
CA HIS A 279 -13.12 -19.81 5.62
C HIS A 279 -14.08 -18.77 6.21
N ALA A 280 -14.84 -18.08 5.35
CA ALA A 280 -15.71 -16.97 5.73
C ALA A 280 -14.96 -15.92 6.58
N LEU A 281 -13.74 -15.59 6.13
CA LEU A 281 -12.92 -14.51 6.65
C LEU A 281 -12.87 -13.37 5.62
N SER A 282 -12.80 -12.14 6.12
CA SER A 282 -12.48 -10.99 5.28
C SER A 282 -10.97 -10.77 5.26
N HIS A 283 -10.49 -10.14 4.20
CA HIS A 283 -9.09 -9.73 4.13
C HIS A 283 -8.91 -8.46 3.31
N GLU A 284 -7.81 -7.79 3.59
CA GLU A 284 -7.27 -6.73 2.74
C GLU A 284 -5.78 -7.00 2.54
N SER A 285 -5.30 -6.81 1.32
CA SER A 285 -3.90 -7.01 0.95
C SER A 285 -3.29 -5.71 0.45
N PHE A 286 -2.02 -5.51 0.77
CA PHE A 286 -1.20 -4.43 0.23
C PHE A 286 0.17 -5.00 -0.15
N ALA A 287 0.32 -5.33 -1.43
CA ALA A 287 1.46 -6.05 -1.97
C ALA A 287 1.55 -7.42 -1.27
N ASP A 288 2.67 -7.73 -0.62
CA ASP A 288 2.92 -8.96 0.12
C ASP A 288 2.27 -9.00 1.52
N ASP A 289 1.93 -7.84 2.09
CA ASP A 289 1.24 -7.77 3.38
C ASP A 289 -0.23 -8.19 3.20
N THR A 290 -0.66 -9.26 3.88
CA THR A 290 -2.07 -9.69 3.89
C THR A 290 -2.63 -9.61 5.31
N GLN A 291 -3.77 -8.93 5.46
CA GLN A 291 -4.45 -8.76 6.74
C GLN A 291 -5.76 -9.55 6.71
N LEU A 292 -5.87 -10.58 7.55
CA LEU A 292 -7.12 -11.30 7.76
C LEU A 292 -7.88 -10.67 8.92
N HIS A 293 -9.18 -10.47 8.78
CA HIS A 293 -10.02 -10.03 9.89
C HIS A 293 -11.39 -10.66 9.84
N GLN A 294 -11.91 -10.97 11.01
CA GLN A 294 -13.28 -11.43 11.18
C GLN A 294 -13.73 -11.19 12.62
N SER A 295 -15.04 -11.02 12.79
CA SER A 295 -15.68 -10.82 14.09
C SER A 295 -16.68 -11.92 14.40
N ALA A 296 -16.91 -12.15 15.68
CA ALA A 296 -17.93 -13.06 16.19
C ALA A 296 -18.41 -12.62 17.58
N PRO A 297 -19.60 -13.04 18.03
CA PRO A 297 -19.98 -12.93 19.43
C PRO A 297 -18.93 -13.56 20.35
N LEU A 298 -18.80 -13.05 21.58
CA LEU A 298 -17.83 -13.57 22.55
C LEU A 298 -17.98 -15.08 22.82
N ALA A 299 -19.20 -15.61 22.72
CA ALA A 299 -19.50 -17.03 22.90
C ALA A 299 -18.94 -17.93 21.78
N GLU A 300 -18.62 -17.36 20.62
CA GLU A 300 -18.13 -18.07 19.41
C GLU A 300 -16.65 -17.76 19.15
N VAL A 301 -15.92 -17.23 20.15
CA VAL A 301 -14.52 -16.81 19.98
C VAL A 301 -13.61 -18.00 19.65
N ASP A 302 -13.86 -19.18 20.21
CA ASP A 302 -13.06 -20.38 19.95
C ASP A 302 -13.27 -20.87 18.51
N ASP A 303 -14.50 -20.84 18.01
CA ASP A 303 -14.81 -21.15 16.60
C ASP A 303 -14.15 -20.13 15.64
N LEU A 304 -14.15 -18.85 16.02
CA LEU A 304 -13.45 -17.80 15.27
C LEU A 304 -11.93 -18.05 15.22
N VAL A 305 -11.32 -18.44 16.34
CA VAL A 305 -9.90 -18.84 16.38
C VAL A 305 -9.66 -20.06 15.50
N SER A 306 -10.48 -21.11 15.63
CA SER A 306 -10.32 -22.34 14.83
C SER A 306 -10.37 -22.04 13.34
N ARG A 307 -11.39 -21.32 12.86
CA ARG A 307 -11.49 -20.93 11.44
C ARG A 307 -10.31 -20.10 10.96
N THR A 308 -9.78 -19.23 11.82
CA THR A 308 -8.59 -18.45 11.50
C THR A 308 -7.36 -19.35 11.35
N GLN A 309 -7.18 -20.34 12.23
CA GLN A 309 -6.08 -21.31 12.15
C GLN A 309 -6.17 -22.16 10.88
N ASP A 310 -7.36 -22.69 10.58
CA ASP A 310 -7.61 -23.51 9.39
C ASP A 310 -7.31 -22.71 8.12
N CYS A 311 -7.71 -21.44 8.08
CA CYS A 311 -7.38 -20.55 6.97
C CYS A 311 -5.87 -20.32 6.82
N ILE A 312 -5.15 -20.09 7.92
CA ILE A 312 -3.69 -19.87 7.86
C ILE A 312 -2.98 -21.16 7.43
N ALA A 313 -3.44 -22.33 7.85
CA ALA A 313 -2.91 -23.61 7.41
C ALA A 313 -3.09 -23.81 5.90
N ASP A 314 -4.31 -23.65 5.40
CA ASP A 314 -4.62 -23.74 3.96
C ASP A 314 -3.82 -22.71 3.14
N LEU A 315 -3.64 -21.49 3.67
CA LEU A 315 -2.80 -20.47 3.05
C LEU A 315 -1.33 -20.87 3.03
N SER A 316 -0.80 -21.42 4.11
CA SER A 316 0.58 -21.89 4.20
C SER A 316 0.85 -22.99 3.16
N ASP A 317 -0.09 -23.93 3.02
CA ASP A 317 -0.01 -25.01 2.04
C ASP A 317 -0.11 -24.47 0.61
N TRP A 318 -1.12 -23.63 0.31
CA TRP A 318 -1.24 -23.01 -1.00
C TRP A 318 -0.01 -22.18 -1.35
N MET A 319 0.52 -21.38 -0.41
CA MET A 319 1.73 -20.58 -0.63
C MET A 319 2.92 -21.47 -0.94
N SER A 320 3.07 -22.59 -0.24
CA SER A 320 4.18 -23.52 -0.44
C SER A 320 4.15 -24.18 -1.82
N LEU A 321 2.98 -24.65 -2.27
CA LEU A 321 2.78 -25.15 -3.64
C LEU A 321 3.11 -24.09 -4.69
N ASN A 322 2.83 -22.83 -4.36
CA ASN A 322 3.10 -21.66 -5.18
C ASN A 322 4.46 -21.01 -4.88
N LYS A 323 5.40 -21.73 -4.28
CA LYS A 323 6.78 -21.26 -4.09
C LYS A 323 6.91 -19.93 -3.33
N LEU A 324 5.94 -19.64 -2.47
CA LEU A 324 5.94 -18.54 -1.51
C LEU A 324 6.12 -19.11 -0.11
N GLN A 325 6.84 -18.37 0.74
CA GLN A 325 7.09 -18.78 2.12
C GLN A 325 6.45 -17.80 3.09
N LEU A 326 5.46 -18.28 3.86
CA LEU A 326 4.90 -17.55 4.98
C LEU A 326 5.94 -17.38 6.09
N ASN A 327 6.03 -16.18 6.68
CA ASN A 327 6.97 -15.85 7.74
C ASN A 327 6.29 -15.89 9.11
N SER A 328 6.28 -17.07 9.74
CA SER A 328 5.70 -17.29 11.07
C SER A 328 6.24 -16.34 12.13
N ASP A 329 7.55 -16.02 12.09
CA ASP A 329 8.21 -15.18 13.11
C ASP A 329 7.75 -13.71 13.07
N LYS A 330 7.20 -13.27 11.94
CA LYS A 330 6.69 -11.92 11.75
C LYS A 330 5.18 -11.85 11.69
N THR A 331 4.50 -13.00 11.65
CA THR A 331 3.04 -13.04 11.75
C THR A 331 2.65 -12.48 13.11
N GLU A 332 1.84 -11.41 13.11
CA GLU A 332 1.31 -10.80 14.33
C GLU A 332 -0.20 -10.99 14.38
N VAL A 333 -0.76 -11.41 15.52
CA VAL A 333 -2.21 -11.51 15.69
C VAL A 333 -2.68 -10.67 16.87
N MET A 334 -3.81 -10.00 16.70
CA MET A 334 -4.47 -9.19 17.72
C MET A 334 -5.91 -9.69 17.91
N LEU A 335 -6.30 -9.91 19.14
CA LEU A 335 -7.70 -10.10 19.52
C LEU A 335 -8.24 -8.77 20.05
N GLY A 336 -9.13 -8.16 19.29
CA GLY A 336 -9.78 -6.90 19.60
C GLY A 336 -11.13 -7.09 20.28
N CYS A 337 -11.47 -6.20 21.20
CA CYS A 337 -12.76 -6.19 21.87
C CYS A 337 -13.19 -4.78 22.31
N PRO A 338 -14.50 -4.56 22.52
CA PRO A 338 -15.02 -3.40 23.24
C PRO A 338 -14.36 -3.28 24.62
N LYS A 339 -14.13 -2.04 25.09
CA LYS A 339 -13.48 -1.78 26.39
C LYS A 339 -14.12 -2.50 27.59
N LYS A 340 -15.43 -2.74 27.55
CA LYS A 340 -16.17 -3.46 28.60
C LYS A 340 -15.82 -4.95 28.69
N PHE A 341 -15.20 -5.51 27.65
CA PHE A 341 -14.71 -6.88 27.57
C PHE A 341 -13.19 -6.96 27.64
N LEU A 342 -12.52 -5.95 28.21
CA LEU A 342 -11.11 -6.07 28.56
C LEU A 342 -10.98 -7.04 29.75
N ASN A 343 -10.21 -8.11 29.56
CA ASN A 343 -9.98 -9.20 30.53
C ASN A 343 -11.19 -10.12 30.86
N PRO A 344 -11.92 -10.70 29.87
CA PRO A 344 -12.86 -11.77 30.16
C PRO A 344 -12.09 -13.04 30.56
N PRO A 345 -12.59 -13.84 31.52
CA PRO A 345 -11.91 -15.07 31.95
C PRO A 345 -11.82 -16.18 30.89
N SER A 346 -12.47 -16.02 29.73
CA SER A 346 -12.66 -17.05 28.70
C SER A 346 -12.07 -16.69 27.32
N LEU A 347 -11.16 -15.72 27.22
CA LEU A 347 -10.50 -15.46 25.92
C LEU A 347 -9.34 -16.44 25.70
N PRO A 348 -9.20 -16.99 24.48
CA PRO A 348 -8.05 -17.82 24.13
C PRO A 348 -6.75 -17.02 24.27
N ALA A 349 -5.68 -17.70 24.72
CA ALA A 349 -4.38 -17.07 24.96
C ALA A 349 -3.51 -16.93 23.69
N SER A 350 -3.76 -17.79 22.70
CA SER A 350 -3.01 -17.87 21.44
C SER A 350 -3.85 -18.53 20.36
N LEU A 351 -3.44 -18.35 19.11
CA LEU A 351 -3.76 -19.28 18.03
C LEU A 351 -2.56 -20.20 17.77
N THR A 352 -2.78 -21.35 17.15
CA THR A 352 -1.72 -22.26 16.71
C THR A 352 -1.60 -22.22 15.18
N VAL A 353 -0.39 -22.01 14.68
CA VAL A 353 -0.06 -22.07 13.24
C VAL A 353 1.11 -23.02 13.05
N ASN A 354 0.95 -24.05 12.21
CA ASN A 354 1.98 -25.07 11.98
C ASN A 354 2.53 -25.66 13.29
N GLU A 355 1.63 -26.02 14.21
CA GLU A 355 1.93 -26.52 15.57
C GLU A 355 2.67 -25.55 16.50
N LEU A 356 2.89 -24.30 16.08
CA LEU A 356 3.52 -23.27 16.90
C LEU A 356 2.47 -22.28 17.44
N PRO A 357 2.43 -22.03 18.76
CA PRO A 357 1.52 -21.06 19.33
C PRO A 357 1.98 -19.62 19.01
N ILE A 358 1.09 -18.83 18.42
CA ILE A 358 1.24 -17.40 18.21
C ILE A 358 0.37 -16.68 19.25
N SER A 359 1.01 -16.01 20.21
CA SER A 359 0.32 -15.24 21.25
C SER A 359 -0.33 -13.98 20.68
N PHE A 360 -1.49 -13.61 21.23
CA PHE A 360 -2.15 -12.35 20.87
C PHE A 360 -1.32 -11.15 21.36
N SER A 361 -0.93 -10.30 20.42
CA SER A 361 -0.13 -9.10 20.70
C SER A 361 -1.01 -8.00 21.30
N PRO A 362 -0.53 -7.25 22.32
CA PRO A 362 -1.24 -6.10 22.88
C PRO A 362 -1.30 -4.90 21.91
N SER A 363 -0.57 -4.96 20.79
CA SER A 363 -0.70 -4.01 19.69
C SER A 363 0.01 -4.53 18.44
N VAL A 364 -0.58 -4.35 17.27
CA VAL A 364 0.02 -4.76 15.99
C VAL A 364 0.29 -3.55 15.10
N ARG A 365 1.27 -3.65 14.19
CA ARG A 365 1.60 -2.56 13.25
C ARG A 365 1.20 -2.93 11.82
N SER A 366 -0.01 -2.54 11.43
CA SER A 366 -0.52 -2.74 10.07
C SER A 366 -0.35 -1.49 9.21
N LEU A 367 0.30 -1.64 8.05
CA LEU A 367 0.50 -0.59 7.03
C LEU A 367 0.91 0.77 7.64
N GLY A 368 1.89 0.74 8.56
CA GLY A 368 2.43 1.93 9.20
C GLY A 368 1.63 2.48 10.40
N VAL A 369 0.41 1.99 10.64
CA VAL A 369 -0.47 2.38 11.76
C VAL A 369 -0.36 1.36 12.89
N THR A 370 -0.44 1.82 14.14
CA THR A 370 -0.42 0.92 15.31
C THR A 370 -1.83 0.74 15.84
N LEU A 371 -2.32 -0.50 15.83
CA LEU A 371 -3.65 -0.85 16.32
C LEU A 371 -3.50 -1.52 17.69
N ASP A 372 -4.42 -1.20 18.60
CA ASP A 372 -4.53 -1.82 19.91
C ASP A 372 -5.91 -2.52 20.03
N PRO A 373 -6.10 -3.49 20.94
CA PRO A 373 -7.32 -4.29 21.04
C PRO A 373 -8.63 -3.49 21.11
N THR A 374 -8.59 -2.25 21.61
CA THR A 374 -9.79 -1.40 21.75
C THR A 374 -9.90 -0.35 20.65
N LEU A 375 -8.97 -0.37 19.69
CA LEU A 375 -8.77 0.66 18.68
C LEU A 375 -8.74 2.06 19.31
N SER A 376 -8.03 2.25 20.42
CA SER A 376 -7.90 3.55 21.09
C SER A 376 -6.95 4.51 20.36
N PHE A 377 -6.02 3.97 19.56
CA PHE A 377 -4.96 4.69 18.85
C PHE A 377 -4.01 5.48 19.78
N GLN A 378 -4.04 5.24 21.09
CA GLN A 378 -3.22 5.99 22.04
C GLN A 378 -1.73 5.73 21.83
N LYS A 379 -1.34 4.47 21.58
CA LYS A 379 0.05 4.10 21.25
C LYS A 379 0.47 4.68 19.91
N HIS A 380 -0.40 4.64 18.90
CA HIS A 380 -0.15 5.23 17.59
C HIS A 380 0.11 6.74 17.66
N ILE A 381 -0.79 7.49 18.30
CA ILE A 381 -0.65 8.95 18.48
C ILE A 381 0.64 9.25 19.27
N SER A 382 0.98 8.44 20.27
CA SER A 382 2.22 8.63 21.03
C SER A 382 3.47 8.44 20.16
N ASN A 383 3.46 7.45 19.26
CA ASN A 383 4.54 7.22 18.29
C ASN A 383 4.66 8.37 17.28
N ILE A 384 3.54 8.87 16.75
CA ILE A 384 3.52 10.07 15.90
C ILE A 384 4.12 11.25 16.67
N CYS A 385 3.66 11.50 17.90
CA CYS A 385 4.15 12.60 18.72
C CYS A 385 5.66 12.52 18.93
N LYS A 386 6.17 11.35 19.33
CA LYS A 386 7.61 11.12 19.54
C LYS A 386 8.42 11.41 18.28
N SER A 387 7.99 10.87 17.14
CA SER A 387 8.70 11.07 15.87
C SER A 387 8.61 12.52 15.38
N ALA A 388 7.44 13.16 15.47
CA ALA A 388 7.23 14.53 15.05
C ALA A 388 8.04 15.54 15.89
N TYR A 389 8.06 15.37 17.21
CA TYR A 389 8.88 16.22 18.07
C TYR A 389 10.38 16.05 17.83
N LEU A 390 10.84 14.83 17.51
CA LEU A 390 12.23 14.60 17.12
C LEU A 390 12.61 15.42 15.88
N GLU A 391 11.77 15.38 14.84
CA GLU A 391 12.01 16.18 13.62
C GLU A 391 11.91 17.68 13.88
N LEU A 392 10.95 18.14 14.69
CA LEU A 392 10.88 19.54 15.09
C LEU A 392 12.14 20.02 15.82
N ARG A 393 12.74 19.18 16.69
CA ARG A 393 14.00 19.51 17.36
C ARG A 393 15.16 19.66 16.38
N LYS A 394 15.27 18.74 15.40
CA LYS A 394 16.29 18.82 14.34
C LYS A 394 16.13 20.06 13.46
N ILE A 395 14.89 20.41 13.09
CA ILE A 395 14.62 21.63 12.33
C ILE A 395 14.95 22.85 13.19
N SER A 396 14.59 22.81 14.48
CA SER A 396 14.86 23.90 15.42
C SER A 396 16.34 24.18 15.60
N SER A 397 17.21 23.16 15.60
CA SER A 397 18.66 23.36 15.77
C SER A 397 19.32 24.07 14.59
N VAL A 398 18.69 24.03 13.40
CA VAL A 398 19.17 24.74 12.20
C VAL A 398 18.29 25.94 11.84
N ARG A 399 17.28 26.26 12.66
CA ARG A 399 16.24 27.25 12.33
C ARG A 399 16.83 28.62 12.01
N HIS A 400 17.92 29.05 12.64
CA HIS A 400 18.54 30.36 12.38
C HIS A 400 19.18 30.46 11.00
N TYR A 401 19.51 29.34 10.35
CA TYR A 401 20.04 29.30 8.98
C TYR A 401 18.95 29.19 7.90
N LEU A 402 17.68 29.07 8.30
CA LEU A 402 16.58 28.81 7.38
C LEU A 402 15.67 30.03 7.18
N THR A 403 15.18 30.19 5.95
CA THR A 403 14.05 31.10 5.68
C THR A 403 12.75 30.53 6.26
N ALA A 404 11.72 31.37 6.38
CA ALA A 404 10.40 30.90 6.81
C ALA A 404 9.84 29.85 5.83
N ASP A 405 9.99 30.05 4.53
CA ASP A 405 9.52 29.11 3.51
C ASP A 405 10.29 27.79 3.51
N ALA A 406 11.62 27.82 3.66
CA ALA A 406 12.40 26.59 3.80
C ALA A 406 11.99 25.81 5.06
N THR A 407 11.78 26.52 6.18
CA THR A 407 11.31 25.91 7.43
C THR A 407 9.91 25.30 7.26
N LYS A 408 8.99 26.02 6.60
CA LYS A 408 7.64 25.55 6.28
C LYS A 408 7.71 24.26 5.46
N THR A 409 8.55 24.21 4.43
CA THR A 409 8.75 23.03 3.58
C THR A 409 9.24 21.83 4.38
N LEU A 410 10.25 22.01 5.23
CA LEU A 410 10.77 20.95 6.11
C LEU A 410 9.72 20.46 7.11
N VAL A 411 8.96 21.37 7.71
CA VAL A 411 7.87 21.01 8.63
C VAL A 411 6.78 20.24 7.90
N CYS A 412 6.36 20.69 6.72
CA CYS A 412 5.37 19.98 5.91
C CYS A 412 5.84 18.56 5.56
N SER A 413 7.09 18.41 5.09
CA SER A 413 7.62 17.13 4.60
C SER A 413 7.99 16.14 5.70
N LEU A 414 8.48 16.61 6.85
CA LEU A 414 8.98 15.74 7.93
C LEU A 414 8.04 15.62 9.14
N VAL A 415 7.16 16.60 9.36
CA VAL A 415 6.28 16.65 10.55
C VAL A 415 4.82 16.46 10.16
N LEU A 416 4.27 17.33 9.31
CA LEU A 416 2.84 17.28 8.97
C LEU A 416 2.51 16.04 8.12
N SER A 417 3.42 15.58 7.26
CA SER A 417 3.27 14.33 6.52
C SER A 417 3.02 13.12 7.43
N LYS A 418 3.63 13.09 8.63
CA LYS A 418 3.41 12.03 9.63
C LYS A 418 2.06 12.15 10.33
N ILE A 419 1.56 13.37 10.49
CA ILE A 419 0.24 13.64 11.07
C ILE A 419 -0.87 13.32 10.06
N ASP A 420 -0.63 13.58 8.78
CA ASP A 420 -1.61 13.42 7.71
C ASP A 420 -1.70 11.97 7.17
N TYR A 421 -0.69 11.15 7.44
CA TYR A 421 -0.68 9.73 7.06
C TYR A 421 -1.77 8.94 7.79
N CYS A 422 -2.72 8.38 7.05
CA CYS A 422 -3.86 7.61 7.56
C CYS A 422 -4.71 8.35 8.62
N ASN A 423 -4.82 9.68 8.52
CA ASN A 423 -5.46 10.49 9.55
C ASN A 423 -7.00 10.34 9.57
N SER A 424 -7.62 9.79 8.52
CA SER A 424 -9.05 9.46 8.51
C SER A 424 -9.43 8.47 9.63
N LEU A 425 -8.52 7.56 10.00
CA LEU A 425 -8.72 6.57 11.07
C LEU A 425 -8.87 7.20 12.45
N LEU A 426 -8.45 8.46 12.60
CA LEU A 426 -8.51 9.20 13.87
C LEU A 426 -9.87 9.89 14.09
N ALA A 427 -10.82 9.69 13.17
CA ALA A 427 -12.16 10.25 13.27
C ALA A 427 -12.90 9.77 14.53
N GLY A 428 -13.64 10.69 15.15
CA GLY A 428 -14.40 10.44 16.37
C GLY A 428 -13.56 10.08 17.61
N LEU A 429 -12.22 10.19 17.57
CA LEU A 429 -11.40 10.01 18.76
C LEU A 429 -11.65 11.11 19.81
N PRO A 430 -11.45 10.81 21.11
CA PRO A 430 -11.53 11.80 22.17
C PRO A 430 -10.65 13.04 21.90
N LYS A 431 -11.21 14.22 22.18
CA LYS A 431 -10.54 15.50 21.94
C LYS A 431 -9.15 15.59 22.57
N TYR A 432 -8.96 15.07 23.78
CA TYR A 432 -7.67 15.11 24.47
C TYR A 432 -6.54 14.39 23.70
N LEU A 433 -6.87 13.36 22.90
CA LEU A 433 -5.91 12.66 22.04
C LEU A 433 -5.57 13.50 20.81
N LEU A 434 -6.59 14.05 20.13
CA LEU A 434 -6.40 14.92 18.96
C LEU A 434 -5.65 16.21 19.33
N ASP A 435 -5.89 16.75 20.52
CA ASP A 435 -5.20 17.93 21.05
C ASP A 435 -3.69 17.70 21.19
N ARG A 436 -3.22 16.45 21.34
CA ARG A 436 -1.78 16.12 21.34
C ARG A 436 -1.15 16.44 19.98
N LEU A 437 -1.84 16.05 18.90
CA LEU A 437 -1.41 16.36 17.53
C LEU A 437 -1.56 17.86 17.24
N GLN A 438 -2.60 18.50 17.77
CA GLN A 438 -2.80 19.95 17.61
C GLN A 438 -1.65 20.73 18.26
N ARG A 439 -1.18 20.32 19.44
CA ARG A 439 -0.02 20.93 20.10
C ARG A 439 1.25 20.83 19.24
N ILE A 440 1.48 19.71 18.57
CA ILE A 440 2.60 19.55 17.64
C ILE A 440 2.48 20.55 16.49
N GLN A 441 1.31 20.62 15.87
CA GLN A 441 1.05 21.55 14.77
C GLN A 441 1.25 23.01 15.19
N ASN A 442 0.77 23.37 16.39
CA ASN A 442 0.93 24.71 16.96
C ASN A 442 2.40 25.05 17.17
N ASN A 443 3.18 24.13 17.75
CA ASN A 443 4.61 24.31 17.95
C ASN A 443 5.37 24.39 16.62
N ALA A 444 4.94 23.62 15.62
CA ALA A 444 5.50 23.67 14.29
C ALA A 444 5.26 25.04 13.62
N ALA A 445 4.05 25.61 13.75
CA ALA A 445 3.74 26.93 13.22
C ALA A 445 4.57 28.03 13.90
N ARG A 446 4.70 27.97 15.23
CA ARG A 446 5.57 28.88 15.99
C ARG A 446 7.03 28.80 15.55
N LEU A 447 7.53 27.58 15.30
CA LEU A 447 8.88 27.38 14.79
C LEU A 447 9.09 28.05 13.43
N VAL A 448 8.11 27.95 12.52
CA VAL A 448 8.19 28.61 11.21
C VAL A 448 8.31 30.14 11.36
N PHE A 449 7.52 30.76 12.23
CA PHE A 449 7.55 32.22 12.42
C PHE A 449 8.55 32.73 13.46
N LYS A 450 9.30 31.85 14.14
CA LYS A 450 10.11 32.20 15.32
C LYS A 450 9.29 32.92 16.41
N SER A 451 8.02 32.54 16.52
CA SER A 451 7.06 33.12 17.48
C SER A 451 7.26 32.54 18.88
N SER A 452 6.90 33.32 19.91
CA SER A 452 7.01 32.92 21.30
C SER A 452 6.13 31.71 21.62
N LYS A 453 6.57 30.85 22.56
CA LYS A 453 5.79 29.69 23.03
C LYS A 453 4.42 30.06 23.62
N TYR A 454 4.27 31.29 24.11
CA TYR A 454 3.03 31.81 24.71
C TYR A 454 2.08 32.44 23.70
N GLU A 455 2.56 32.74 22.49
CA GLU A 455 1.74 33.38 21.46
C GLU A 455 0.68 32.42 20.92
N HIS A 456 -0.51 32.93 20.64
CA HIS A 456 -1.60 32.13 20.09
C HIS A 456 -1.22 31.57 18.72
N ALA A 457 -1.35 30.25 18.54
CA ALA A 457 -0.96 29.60 17.29
C ALA A 457 -1.99 29.79 16.16
N THR A 458 -3.23 30.12 16.47
CA THR A 458 -4.32 30.21 15.48
C THR A 458 -4.01 31.19 14.34
N PRO A 459 -3.58 32.44 14.59
CA PRO A 459 -3.20 33.35 13.50
C PRO A 459 -2.07 32.80 12.63
N LEU A 460 -1.09 32.12 13.24
CA LEU A 460 0.03 31.50 12.51
C LEU A 460 -0.44 30.38 11.58
N LEU A 461 -1.37 29.54 12.05
CA LEU A 461 -1.95 28.47 11.24
C LEU A 461 -2.75 29.02 10.05
N HIS A 462 -3.49 30.11 10.24
CA HIS A 462 -4.18 30.81 9.15
C HIS A 462 -3.19 31.35 8.12
N SER A 463 -2.14 32.05 8.54
CA SER A 463 -1.09 32.56 7.63
C SER A 463 -0.42 31.44 6.84
N LEU A 464 -0.19 30.27 7.46
CA LEU A 464 0.40 29.10 6.79
C LEU A 464 -0.58 28.32 5.91
N HIS A 465 -1.87 28.66 5.95
CA HIS A 465 -2.95 27.90 5.34
C HIS A 465 -2.93 26.43 5.81
N TRP A 466 -2.73 26.23 7.11
CA TRP A 466 -2.74 24.93 7.78
C TRP A 466 -4.04 24.73 8.55
N LEU A 467 -4.90 23.82 8.07
CA LEU A 467 -6.12 23.45 8.79
C LEU A 467 -5.79 22.87 10.17
N PRO A 468 -6.58 23.15 11.22
CA PRO A 468 -6.51 22.44 12.50
C PRO A 468 -6.67 20.92 12.31
N ILE A 469 -6.19 20.12 13.26
CA ILE A 469 -6.17 18.65 13.16
C ILE A 469 -7.56 18.07 12.88
N THR A 470 -8.59 18.51 13.59
CA THR A 470 -9.97 18.04 13.36
C THR A 470 -10.44 18.34 11.94
N LYS A 471 -10.14 19.54 11.42
CA LYS A 471 -10.45 19.94 10.04
C LYS A 471 -9.64 19.18 9.00
N ARG A 472 -8.42 18.74 9.32
CA ARG A 472 -7.63 17.84 8.44
C ARG A 472 -8.28 16.47 8.30
N ILE A 473 -8.83 15.94 9.38
CA ILE A 473 -9.58 14.66 9.36
C ILE A 473 -10.88 14.84 8.56
N GLU A 474 -11.65 15.91 8.82
CA GLU A 474 -12.86 16.24 8.02
C GLU A 474 -12.53 16.39 6.53
N TYR A 475 -11.41 17.05 6.21
CA TYR A 475 -10.93 17.23 4.85
C TYR A 475 -10.66 15.88 4.16
N LYS A 476 -10.02 14.96 4.89
CA LYS A 476 -9.69 13.63 4.37
C LYS A 476 -10.94 12.79 4.15
N LEU A 477 -11.83 12.71 5.14
CA LEU A 477 -13.09 11.98 5.04
C LEU A 477 -13.92 12.51 3.87
N SER A 478 -14.07 13.84 3.75
CA SER A 478 -14.82 14.46 2.66
C SER A 478 -14.18 14.20 1.29
N SER A 479 -12.85 14.13 1.20
CA SER A 479 -12.13 13.77 -0.04
C SER A 479 -12.36 12.31 -0.44
N LEU A 480 -12.42 11.40 0.52
CA LEU A 480 -12.71 9.99 0.28
C LEU A 480 -14.19 9.80 -0.09
N SER A 481 -15.10 10.49 0.60
CA SER A 481 -16.51 10.58 0.26
C SER A 481 -16.74 11.09 -1.17
N PHE A 482 -16.03 12.14 -1.59
CA PHE A 482 -16.09 12.61 -2.98
C PHE A 482 -15.68 11.51 -3.95
N ALA A 483 -14.58 10.81 -3.66
CA ALA A 483 -14.09 9.72 -4.50
C ALA A 483 -15.11 8.59 -4.64
N VAL A 484 -15.84 8.25 -3.56
CA VAL A 484 -16.95 7.27 -3.61
C VAL A 484 -18.08 7.77 -4.51
N VAL A 485 -18.56 9.01 -4.32
CA VAL A 485 -19.63 9.59 -5.15
C VAL A 485 -19.22 9.69 -6.63
N SER A 486 -17.94 9.93 -6.92
CA SER A 486 -17.42 10.05 -8.28
C SER A 486 -16.98 8.72 -8.90
N GLY A 487 -17.26 7.57 -8.27
CA GLY A 487 -16.86 6.25 -8.78
C GLY A 487 -15.34 6.06 -8.88
N SER A 488 -14.57 6.82 -8.10
CA SER A 488 -13.11 6.86 -8.10
C SER A 488 -12.52 6.38 -6.77
N ALA A 489 -13.24 5.57 -6.02
CA ALA A 489 -12.79 4.92 -4.79
C ALA A 489 -12.71 3.40 -5.00
N PRO A 490 -11.98 2.67 -4.13
CA PRO A 490 -12.04 1.22 -4.09
C PRO A 490 -13.48 0.72 -3.88
N GLU A 491 -13.80 -0.43 -4.47
CA GLU A 491 -15.13 -1.05 -4.39
C GLU A 491 -15.53 -1.32 -2.93
N TYR A 492 -14.65 -1.98 -2.17
CA TYR A 492 -14.86 -2.27 -0.74
C TYR A 492 -15.13 -1.02 0.12
N LEU A 493 -14.67 0.17 -0.31
CA LEU A 493 -14.89 1.42 0.41
C LEU A 493 -16.22 2.07 -0.01
N SER A 494 -16.57 1.89 -1.28
CA SER A 494 -17.82 2.38 -1.87
C SER A 494 -19.03 1.63 -1.29
N GLU A 495 -18.90 0.32 -1.08
CA GLU A 495 -19.93 -0.53 -0.44
C GLU A 495 -20.29 -0.10 0.99
N LEU A 496 -19.37 0.58 1.69
CA LEU A 496 -19.63 1.08 3.05
C LEU A 496 -20.57 2.29 3.08
N LEU A 497 -20.74 3.00 1.95
CA LEU A 497 -21.49 4.24 1.88
C LEU A 497 -22.68 4.11 0.92
N ASN A 498 -23.88 4.33 1.45
CA ASN A 498 -25.10 4.24 0.67
C ASN A 498 -25.65 5.63 0.35
N LEU A 499 -25.94 5.92 -0.92
CA LEU A 499 -26.62 7.17 -1.29
C LEU A 499 -28.04 7.21 -0.71
N TYR A 500 -28.45 8.38 -0.24
CA TYR A 500 -29.78 8.61 0.30
C TYR A 500 -30.78 8.69 -0.84
N THR A 501 -31.76 7.78 -0.83
CA THR A 501 -32.91 7.82 -1.74
C THR A 501 -34.13 8.31 -0.97
N PRO A 502 -34.70 9.48 -1.30
CA PRO A 502 -35.85 10.02 -0.59
C PRO A 502 -37.11 9.20 -0.87
N SER A 503 -37.90 8.88 0.18
CA SER A 503 -39.16 8.15 0.04
C SER A 503 -40.32 8.99 -0.51
N ARG A 504 -40.17 10.32 -0.53
CA ARG A 504 -41.12 11.31 -1.07
C ARG A 504 -40.34 12.45 -1.72
N GLN A 505 -40.88 13.08 -2.77
CA GLN A 505 -40.26 14.27 -3.36
C GLN A 505 -40.30 15.44 -2.38
N LEU A 506 -39.17 15.74 -1.73
CA LEU A 506 -38.97 16.87 -0.82
C LEU A 506 -38.12 17.95 -1.51
N ARG A 507 -38.02 19.16 -0.95
CA ARG A 507 -37.09 20.21 -1.48
C ARG A 507 -35.62 19.78 -1.48
N SER A 508 -35.24 18.79 -0.66
CA SER A 508 -33.93 18.13 -0.67
C SER A 508 -33.77 17.07 -1.77
N ALA A 509 -34.83 16.74 -2.53
CA ALA A 509 -34.78 15.77 -3.62
C ALA A 509 -33.91 16.23 -4.81
N ALA A 510 -33.50 17.50 -4.84
CA ALA A 510 -32.54 18.01 -5.82
C ALA A 510 -31.09 17.56 -5.55
N ASP A 511 -30.75 17.16 -4.31
CA ASP A 511 -29.39 16.73 -3.98
C ASP A 511 -29.25 15.21 -3.97
N THR A 512 -28.90 14.67 -5.13
CA THR A 512 -28.70 13.22 -5.36
C THR A 512 -27.40 12.67 -4.77
N ARG A 513 -26.55 13.52 -4.17
CA ARG A 513 -25.23 13.14 -3.65
C ARG A 513 -25.21 13.00 -2.13
N LEU A 514 -26.34 13.07 -1.44
CA LEU A 514 -26.37 12.84 0.01
C LEU A 514 -26.16 11.36 0.34
N PHE A 515 -25.47 11.07 1.44
CA PHE A 515 -25.38 9.71 1.98
C PHE A 515 -26.46 9.44 3.02
N ARG A 516 -26.94 8.20 3.09
CA ARG A 516 -27.74 7.71 4.20
C ARG A 516 -26.86 7.63 5.45
N LEU A 517 -27.35 8.18 6.56
CA LEU A 517 -26.68 8.02 7.85
C LEU A 517 -27.07 6.66 8.44
N PRO A 518 -26.11 5.78 8.78
CA PRO A 518 -26.43 4.52 9.44
C PRO A 518 -26.84 4.75 10.89
N THR A 519 -27.64 3.81 11.43
CA THR A 519 -27.91 3.73 12.86
C THR A 519 -26.75 3.02 13.54
N VAL A 520 -26.26 3.59 14.65
CA VAL A 520 -25.19 3.02 15.47
C VAL A 520 -25.58 3.06 16.94
N GLN A 521 -25.07 2.13 17.74
CA GLN A 521 -25.41 1.91 19.14
C GLN A 521 -24.56 2.75 20.09
N THR A 522 -23.28 2.98 19.76
CA THR A 522 -22.31 3.60 20.67
C THR A 522 -21.51 4.73 20.04
N LYS A 523 -21.21 5.74 20.86
CA LYS A 523 -20.30 6.84 20.50
C LYS A 523 -18.84 6.40 20.43
N THR A 524 -18.48 5.38 21.19
CA THR A 524 -17.09 4.96 21.38
C THR A 524 -16.59 4.00 20.30
N CYS A 525 -17.49 3.39 19.55
CA CYS A 525 -17.19 2.44 18.48
C CYS A 525 -17.95 2.81 17.19
N GLY A 526 -19.28 2.65 17.16
CA GLY A 526 -20.09 2.84 15.96
C GLY A 526 -19.98 4.23 15.34
N GLU A 527 -20.11 5.30 16.13
CA GLU A 527 -19.94 6.68 15.61
C GLU A 527 -18.52 6.97 15.11
N ARG A 528 -17.51 6.14 15.42
CA ARG A 528 -16.13 6.32 14.91
C ARG A 528 -15.89 5.59 13.60
N SER A 529 -16.77 4.68 13.20
CA SER A 529 -16.66 3.94 11.94
C SER A 529 -16.62 4.89 10.74
N PHE A 530 -15.97 4.45 9.66
CA PHE A 530 -15.98 5.20 8.41
C PHE A 530 -17.40 5.35 7.86
N ALA A 531 -18.19 4.27 7.91
CA ALA A 531 -19.58 4.23 7.48
C ALA A 531 -20.45 5.29 8.18
N TYR A 532 -20.12 5.70 9.41
CA TYR A 532 -20.79 6.80 10.09
C TYR A 532 -20.13 8.17 9.83
N GLN A 533 -18.81 8.28 9.98
CA GLN A 533 -18.10 9.57 9.92
C GLN A 533 -18.08 10.19 8.52
N ALA A 534 -17.97 9.39 7.46
CA ALA A 534 -18.01 9.90 6.10
C ALA A 534 -19.37 10.57 5.78
N PRO A 535 -20.53 9.91 5.98
CA PRO A 535 -21.83 10.56 5.79
C PRO A 535 -22.03 11.81 6.65
N VAL A 536 -21.63 11.78 7.93
CA VAL A 536 -21.75 12.94 8.83
C VAL A 536 -20.96 14.14 8.30
N THR A 537 -19.73 13.93 7.85
CA THR A 537 -18.88 15.01 7.35
C THR A 537 -19.34 15.51 5.98
N TRP A 538 -19.68 14.59 5.08
CA TRP A 538 -20.12 14.89 3.71
C TRP A 538 -21.47 15.60 3.63
N ASN A 539 -22.47 15.13 4.38
CA ASN A 539 -23.82 15.70 4.35
C ASN A 539 -23.87 17.13 4.91
N ARG A 540 -22.88 17.52 5.72
CA ARG A 540 -22.72 18.88 6.26
C ARG A 540 -22.13 19.88 5.26
N LEU A 541 -21.59 19.41 4.14
CA LEU A 541 -21.03 20.30 3.12
C LEU A 541 -22.15 21.13 2.45
N PRO A 542 -21.83 22.28 1.83
CA PRO A 542 -22.81 23.01 1.04
C PRO A 542 -23.02 22.34 -0.33
N LEU A 543 -24.22 22.50 -0.90
CA LEU A 543 -24.60 21.90 -2.19
C LEU A 543 -23.58 22.17 -3.32
N PRO A 544 -23.10 23.41 -3.56
CA PRO A 544 -22.13 23.67 -4.63
C PRO A 544 -20.83 22.87 -4.46
N LEU A 545 -20.43 22.60 -3.22
CA LEU A 545 -19.21 21.85 -2.96
C LEU A 545 -19.41 20.36 -3.28
N ARG A 546 -20.55 19.76 -2.91
CA ARG A 546 -20.86 18.36 -3.25
C ARG A 546 -20.98 18.12 -4.75
N HIS A 547 -21.40 19.13 -5.51
CA HIS A 547 -21.61 19.06 -6.96
C HIS A 547 -20.44 19.63 -7.78
N THR A 548 -19.24 19.67 -7.21
CA THR A 548 -18.03 20.09 -7.96
C THR A 548 -17.66 19.04 -9.03
N ASP A 549 -17.11 19.50 -10.17
CA ASP A 549 -16.82 18.66 -11.34
C ASP A 549 -15.58 17.77 -11.22
N SER A 550 -14.59 18.18 -10.42
CA SER A 550 -13.33 17.45 -10.29
C SER A 550 -12.84 17.34 -8.84
N LEU A 551 -12.11 16.27 -8.54
CA LEU A 551 -11.49 16.08 -7.23
C LEU A 551 -10.52 17.21 -6.87
N THR A 552 -9.80 17.75 -7.85
CA THR A 552 -8.85 18.85 -7.64
C THR A 552 -9.57 20.12 -7.23
N THR A 553 -10.62 20.50 -7.98
CA THR A 553 -11.45 21.67 -7.66
C THR A 553 -12.16 21.48 -6.31
N PHE A 554 -12.69 20.28 -6.06
CA PHE A 554 -13.33 19.93 -4.79
C PHE A 554 -12.38 20.11 -3.61
N LYS A 555 -11.17 19.54 -3.69
CA LYS A 555 -10.14 19.65 -2.64
C LYS A 555 -9.78 21.11 -2.34
N THR A 556 -9.58 21.93 -3.37
CA THR A 556 -9.29 23.35 -3.20
C THR A 556 -10.43 24.08 -2.50
N ASN A 557 -11.67 23.92 -2.99
CA ASN A 557 -12.84 24.59 -2.43
C ASN A 557 -13.18 24.10 -1.02
N LEU A 558 -12.99 22.80 -0.75
CA LEU A 558 -13.20 22.19 0.56
C LEU A 558 -12.23 22.78 1.59
N LYS A 559 -10.95 22.95 1.22
CA LYS A 559 -9.97 23.56 2.12
C LYS A 559 -10.40 24.97 2.52
N THR A 560 -10.84 25.78 1.55
CA THR A 560 -11.36 27.15 1.79
C THR A 560 -12.58 27.13 2.72
N HIS A 561 -13.55 26.26 2.45
CA HIS A 561 -14.75 26.10 3.28
C HIS A 561 -14.40 25.73 4.73
N LEU A 562 -13.47 24.80 4.94
CA LEU A 562 -13.08 24.35 6.28
C LEU A 562 -12.31 25.41 7.09
N PHE A 563 -11.67 26.40 6.45
CA PHE A 563 -11.09 27.55 7.15
C PHE A 563 -12.11 28.56 7.64
N GLN A 564 -13.22 28.71 6.92
CA GLN A 564 -14.29 29.64 7.27
C GLN A 564 -15.18 29.10 8.40
N ARG A 565 -15.18 27.77 8.59
CA ARG A 565 -15.98 27.08 9.60
C ARG A 565 -15.28 27.09 10.96
N LYS A 566 -15.82 27.91 11.88
CA LYS A 566 -15.35 27.99 13.28
C LYS A 566 -15.51 26.67 14.03
#